data_AF-A0A7H2BBI1-F1
#
_entry.id   AF-A0A7H2BBI1-F1
#
_cell.length_a   1.000
_cell.length_b   1.000
_cell.length_c   1.000
_cell.angle_alpha   90.00
_cell.angle_beta   90.00
_cell.angle_gamma   90.00
#
_symmetry.space_group_name_H-M   'P 1'
#
loop_
_entity.id
_entity.type
_entity.pdbx_description
1 polymer ?
#
loop_
_entity_poly.entity_id
_entity_poly.type
_entity_poly.pdbx_seq_one_letter_code
_entity_poly.pdbx_strand_id
1 'polypeptide(L)'
;MAQTSADAALEYAQELVANGQLEPALEPLQVAVEGFEKDGEPFGLIIALKVLSETHRDLGQLDRALAAVSKAYEVFVRTKPEAEQVGDFATEIGSICAQMGKLSESRRWYSEGLKEYKTHHRPADIAHNLLCLAGLARQSSTHDAAIALLQQARDALAPVSEEHGVQLCSVLLALSHSQLDAGAVQEAIASCHEATSIAQELHRPELLAESYQNLALAHAQANNVAQALESIEQALHIYENSGLHEQAEFAQLIQAKLKDNT
;
A
#
# COMPACT_ATOMS: atom_id res chain seq x y z
N MET A 1 7.43 -25.23 32.49
CA MET A 1 6.57 -24.18 33.07
C MET A 1 7.17 -22.77 32.83
N ALA A 2 7.70 -22.49 31.63
CA ALA A 2 8.20 -21.15 31.25
C ALA A 2 7.32 -20.49 30.16
N GLN A 3 6.67 -21.29 29.32
CA GLN A 3 5.75 -20.85 28.26
C GLN A 3 4.68 -19.84 28.70
N THR A 4 4.14 -19.95 29.92
CA THR A 4 3.06 -19.06 30.40
C THR A 4 3.41 -17.59 30.56
N SER A 5 4.70 -17.18 30.57
CA SER A 5 5.06 -15.77 30.75
C SER A 5 5.23 -15.00 29.44
N ALA A 6 5.78 -15.63 28.40
CA ALA A 6 6.02 -14.96 27.12
C ALA A 6 4.73 -14.85 26.30
N ASP A 7 3.94 -15.94 26.26
CA ASP A 7 2.63 -15.96 25.61
C ASP A 7 1.67 -14.95 26.26
N ALA A 8 1.57 -14.92 27.59
CA ALA A 8 0.72 -13.96 28.30
C ALA A 8 1.15 -12.50 28.10
N ALA A 9 2.47 -12.25 28.01
CA ALA A 9 2.98 -10.91 27.73
C ALA A 9 2.63 -10.48 26.30
N LEU A 10 2.71 -11.40 25.32
CA LEU A 10 2.31 -11.13 23.94
C LEU A 10 0.81 -10.85 23.82
N GLU A 11 -0.03 -11.68 24.44
CA GLU A 11 -1.49 -11.47 24.45
C GLU A 11 -1.86 -10.12 25.06
N TYR A 12 -1.30 -9.78 26.23
CA TYR A 12 -1.54 -8.50 26.88
C TYR A 12 -1.06 -7.31 26.04
N ALA A 13 0.11 -7.42 25.40
CA ALA A 13 0.58 -6.40 24.47
C ALA A 13 -0.38 -6.20 23.29
N GLN A 14 -0.89 -7.28 22.70
CA GLN A 14 -1.83 -7.20 21.58
C GLN A 14 -3.15 -6.54 21.98
N GLU A 15 -3.64 -6.78 23.20
CA GLU A 15 -4.79 -6.06 23.75
C GLU A 15 -4.52 -4.55 23.89
N LEU A 16 -3.34 -4.17 24.38
CA LEU A 16 -2.94 -2.77 24.49
C LEU A 16 -2.89 -2.10 23.11
N VAL A 17 -2.27 -2.75 22.12
CA VAL A 17 -2.21 -2.26 20.73
C VAL A 17 -3.63 -2.12 20.14
N ALA A 18 -4.49 -3.12 20.33
CA ALA A 18 -5.88 -3.06 19.88
C ALA A 18 -6.69 -1.91 20.51
N ASN A 19 -6.33 -1.49 21.73
CA ASN A 19 -6.91 -0.34 22.42
C ASN A 19 -6.22 0.99 22.08
N GLY A 20 -5.28 1.01 21.12
CA GLY A 20 -4.51 2.20 20.73
C GLY A 20 -3.46 2.62 21.75
N GLN A 21 -3.17 1.79 22.75
CA GLN A 21 -2.17 2.05 23.79
C GLN A 21 -0.80 1.55 23.33
N LEU A 22 -0.22 2.26 22.34
CA LEU A 22 1.01 1.86 21.67
C LEU A 22 2.25 1.90 22.58
N GLU A 23 2.48 3.01 23.31
CA GLU A 23 3.64 3.11 24.21
C GLU A 23 3.57 2.11 25.37
N PRO A 24 2.42 1.92 26.06
CA PRO A 24 2.29 0.88 27.07
C PRO A 24 2.52 -0.54 26.55
N ALA A 25 2.26 -0.81 25.27
CA ALA A 25 2.48 -2.14 24.69
C ALA A 25 3.97 -2.49 24.52
N LEU A 26 4.88 -1.51 24.49
CA LEU A 26 6.30 -1.75 24.22
C LEU A 26 6.99 -2.63 25.28
N GLU A 27 6.70 -2.41 26.57
CA GLU A 27 7.28 -3.19 27.66
C GLU A 27 6.86 -4.67 27.62
N PRO A 28 5.56 -5.03 27.56
CA PRO A 28 5.16 -6.42 27.44
C PRO A 28 5.62 -7.07 26.12
N LEU A 29 5.72 -6.33 25.01
CA LEU A 29 6.32 -6.85 23.78
C LEU A 29 7.80 -7.21 23.95
N GLN A 30 8.56 -6.36 24.63
CA GLN A 30 9.98 -6.63 24.92
C GLN A 30 10.14 -7.88 25.80
N VAL A 31 9.28 -8.02 26.82
CA VAL A 31 9.25 -9.23 27.68
C VAL A 31 8.92 -10.48 26.86
N ALA A 32 7.95 -10.41 25.95
CA ALA A 32 7.60 -11.52 25.07
C ALA A 32 8.76 -11.91 24.14
N VAL A 33 9.39 -10.93 23.50
CA VAL A 33 10.56 -11.14 22.63
C VAL A 33 11.69 -11.84 23.38
N GLU A 34 12.07 -11.33 24.56
CA GLU A 34 13.14 -11.92 25.39
C GLU A 34 12.78 -13.34 25.87
N GLY A 35 11.51 -13.55 26.25
CA GLY A 35 11.00 -14.85 26.66
C GLY A 35 11.09 -15.89 25.55
N PHE A 36 10.52 -15.60 24.38
CA PHE A 36 10.54 -16.53 23.25
C PHE A 36 11.96 -16.77 22.71
N GLU A 37 12.83 -15.76 22.72
CA GLU A 37 14.23 -15.93 22.32
C GLU A 37 15.00 -16.85 23.29
N LYS A 38 14.79 -16.67 24.60
CA LYS A 38 15.41 -17.52 25.64
C LYS A 38 14.89 -18.96 25.59
N ASP A 39 13.59 -19.13 25.36
CA ASP A 39 12.94 -20.44 25.34
C ASP A 39 13.16 -21.16 24.00
N GLY A 40 13.70 -20.47 22.98
CA GLY A 40 13.98 -21.05 21.67
C GLY A 40 12.72 -21.33 20.85
N GLU A 41 11.68 -20.50 21.02
CA GLU A 41 10.37 -20.62 20.36
C GLU A 41 10.31 -19.65 19.16
N PRO A 42 10.74 -20.08 17.95
CA PRO A 42 10.96 -19.17 16.84
C PRO A 42 9.66 -18.50 16.36
N PHE A 43 8.53 -19.20 16.38
CA PHE A 43 7.27 -18.64 15.90
C PHE A 43 6.70 -17.57 16.85
N GLY A 44 6.76 -17.81 18.16
CA GLY A 44 6.39 -16.80 19.16
C GLY A 44 7.27 -15.55 19.04
N LEU A 45 8.59 -15.76 18.89
CA LEU A 45 9.54 -14.67 18.69
C LEU A 45 9.23 -13.84 17.44
N ILE A 46 8.94 -14.50 16.31
CA ILE A 46 8.59 -13.83 15.06
C ILE A 46 7.32 -12.99 15.22
N ILE A 47 6.27 -13.54 15.85
CA ILE A 47 5.02 -12.81 16.08
C ILE A 47 5.26 -11.59 16.97
N ALA A 48 5.96 -11.77 18.10
CA ALA A 48 6.26 -10.67 19.02
C ALA A 48 7.09 -9.56 18.34
N LEU A 49 8.09 -9.92 17.53
CA LEU A 49 8.91 -8.96 16.78
C LEU A 49 8.11 -8.22 15.70
N LYS A 50 7.15 -8.88 15.03
CA LYS A 50 6.25 -8.22 14.07
C LYS A 50 5.36 -7.19 14.76
N VAL A 51 4.71 -7.56 15.87
CA VAL A 51 3.86 -6.62 16.62
C VAL A 51 4.71 -5.45 17.16
N LEU A 52 5.94 -5.72 17.61
CA LEU A 52 6.87 -4.67 18.03
C LEU A 52 7.30 -3.76 16.88
N SER A 53 7.55 -4.30 15.69
CA SER A 53 7.83 -3.53 14.47
C SER A 53 6.68 -2.58 14.14
N GLU A 54 5.46 -3.11 14.07
CA GLU A 54 4.25 -2.34 13.76
C GLU A 54 4.00 -1.25 14.81
N THR A 55 4.13 -1.59 16.10
CA THR A 55 3.98 -0.63 17.21
C THR A 55 5.01 0.48 17.12
N HIS A 56 6.28 0.17 16.86
CA HIS A 56 7.31 1.19 16.65
C HIS A 56 7.05 2.06 15.42
N ARG A 57 6.57 1.47 14.32
CA ARG A 57 6.24 2.19 13.09
C ARG A 57 5.12 3.20 13.34
N ASP A 58 4.07 2.80 14.03
CA ASP A 58 2.92 3.64 14.35
C ASP A 58 3.29 4.79 15.31
N LEU A 59 4.31 4.57 16.15
CA LEU A 59 4.94 5.61 16.98
C LEU A 59 5.96 6.50 16.21
N GLY A 60 6.14 6.30 14.92
CA GLY A 60 7.13 7.02 14.10
C GLY A 60 8.59 6.63 14.36
N GLN A 61 8.84 5.56 15.12
CA GLN A 61 10.17 5.07 15.51
C GLN A 61 10.73 4.12 14.43
N LEU A 62 10.89 4.62 13.20
CA LEU A 62 11.17 3.80 12.02
C LEU A 62 12.46 2.97 12.11
N ASP A 63 13.53 3.48 12.73
CA ASP A 63 14.77 2.71 12.94
C ASP A 63 14.55 1.45 13.81
N ARG A 64 13.72 1.58 14.86
CA ARG A 64 13.38 0.46 15.75
C ARG A 64 12.44 -0.52 15.08
N ALA A 65 11.46 -0.01 14.33
CA ALA A 65 10.58 -0.83 13.51
C ALA A 65 11.39 -1.69 12.54
N LEU A 66 12.29 -1.06 11.78
CA LEU A 66 13.18 -1.73 10.83
C LEU A 66 14.03 -2.82 11.50
N ALA A 67 14.59 -2.52 12.67
CA ALA A 67 15.39 -3.50 13.42
C ALA A 67 14.55 -4.71 13.86
N ALA A 68 13.33 -4.50 14.36
CA ALA A 68 12.45 -5.56 14.82
C ALA A 68 11.99 -6.47 13.67
N VAL A 69 11.50 -5.91 12.54
CA VAL A 69 11.09 -6.72 11.39
C VAL A 69 12.28 -7.41 10.71
N SER A 70 13.47 -6.80 10.69
CA SER A 70 14.67 -7.44 10.13
C SER A 70 15.07 -8.65 10.96
N LYS A 71 15.01 -8.55 12.30
CA LYS A 71 15.25 -9.70 13.18
C LYS A 71 14.19 -10.79 12.98
N ALA A 72 12.91 -10.41 12.83
CA ALA A 72 11.84 -11.36 12.55
C ALA A 72 12.07 -12.10 11.22
N TYR A 73 12.48 -11.38 10.17
CA TYR A 73 12.83 -11.94 8.87
C TYR A 73 13.99 -12.93 8.97
N GLU A 74 15.08 -12.58 9.65
CA GLU A 74 16.25 -13.47 9.84
C GLU A 74 15.87 -14.77 10.55
N VAL A 75 15.05 -14.68 11.61
CA VAL A 75 14.55 -15.86 12.33
C VAL A 75 13.64 -16.69 11.43
N PHE A 76 12.75 -16.05 10.66
CA PHE A 76 11.82 -16.72 9.78
C PHE A 76 12.54 -17.46 8.64
N VAL A 77 13.44 -16.80 7.91
CA VAL A 77 14.20 -17.42 6.80
C VAL A 77 15.05 -18.59 7.29
N ARG A 78 15.64 -18.50 8.50
CA ARG A 78 16.38 -19.64 9.08
C ARG A 78 15.48 -20.83 9.42
N THR A 79 14.22 -20.57 9.77
CA THR A 79 13.27 -21.58 10.23
C THR A 79 12.46 -22.19 9.07
N LYS A 80 12.11 -21.37 8.07
CA LYS A 80 11.28 -21.71 6.91
C LYS A 80 11.73 -20.91 5.66
N PRO A 81 12.88 -21.24 5.06
CA PRO A 81 13.45 -20.46 3.96
C PRO A 81 12.61 -20.50 2.67
N GLU A 82 11.85 -21.56 2.42
CA GLU A 82 11.02 -21.74 1.22
C GLU A 82 9.55 -21.35 1.42
N ALA A 83 9.23 -20.69 2.53
CA ALA A 83 7.87 -20.29 2.83
C ALA A 83 7.50 -18.99 2.12
N GLU A 84 6.31 -18.93 1.53
CA GLU A 84 5.83 -17.76 0.79
C GLU A 84 5.83 -16.46 1.61
N GLN A 85 5.73 -16.57 2.94
CA GLN A 85 5.73 -15.42 3.85
C GLN A 85 7.10 -14.72 3.92
N VAL A 86 8.17 -15.30 3.36
CA VAL A 86 9.45 -14.60 3.17
C VAL A 86 9.23 -13.31 2.36
N GLY A 87 8.35 -13.34 1.37
CA GLY A 87 7.98 -12.15 0.58
C GLY A 87 7.27 -11.07 1.42
N ASP A 88 6.48 -11.46 2.41
CA ASP A 88 5.71 -10.54 3.25
C ASP A 88 6.64 -9.70 4.13
N PHE A 89 7.64 -10.34 4.75
CA PHE A 89 8.68 -9.62 5.49
C PHE A 89 9.51 -8.70 4.59
N ALA A 90 9.89 -9.16 3.40
CA ALA A 90 10.64 -8.33 2.46
C ALA A 90 9.85 -7.08 2.05
N THR A 91 8.54 -7.22 1.82
CA THR A 91 7.63 -6.11 1.52
C THR A 91 7.51 -5.13 2.69
N GLU A 92 7.38 -5.63 3.92
CA GLU A 92 7.28 -4.81 5.12
C GLU A 92 8.56 -4.00 5.37
N ILE A 93 9.72 -4.65 5.24
CA ILE A 93 11.03 -3.97 5.32
C ILE A 93 11.15 -2.91 4.23
N GLY A 94 10.76 -3.24 2.99
CA GLY A 94 10.76 -2.31 1.86
C GLY A 94 9.91 -1.07 2.13
N SER A 95 8.73 -1.25 2.75
CA SER A 95 7.83 -0.17 3.15
C SER A 95 8.42 0.74 4.21
N ILE A 96 9.01 0.18 5.27
CA ILE A 96 9.67 0.97 6.31
C ILE A 96 10.86 1.75 5.73
N CYS A 97 11.69 1.12 4.88
CA CYS A 97 12.76 1.81 4.17
C CYS A 97 12.24 2.97 3.30
N ALA A 98 11.08 2.81 2.64
CA ALA A 98 10.47 3.89 1.85
C ALA A 98 10.05 5.06 2.74
N GLN A 99 9.42 4.80 3.88
CA GLN A 99 9.01 5.82 4.86
C GLN A 99 10.22 6.58 5.43
N MET A 100 11.36 5.91 5.57
CA MET A 100 12.63 6.53 5.98
C MET A 100 13.32 7.32 4.87
N GLY A 101 12.79 7.33 3.64
CA GLY A 101 13.44 7.92 2.46
C GLY A 101 14.64 7.13 1.93
N LYS A 102 14.86 5.90 2.40
CA LYS A 102 15.94 4.99 1.94
C LYS A 102 15.51 4.28 0.65
N LEU A 103 15.34 5.05 -0.43
CA LEU A 103 14.72 4.58 -1.68
C LEU A 103 15.47 3.39 -2.32
N SER A 104 16.80 3.36 -2.25
CA SER A 104 17.61 2.26 -2.80
C SER A 104 17.40 0.95 -2.04
N GLU A 105 17.36 1.01 -0.70
CA GLU A 105 17.09 -0.16 0.14
C GLU A 105 15.65 -0.64 -0.04
N SER A 106 14.70 0.29 -0.08
CA SER A 106 13.29 0.00 -0.32
C SER A 106 13.08 -0.74 -1.65
N ARG A 107 13.68 -0.23 -2.73
CA ARG A 107 13.64 -0.87 -4.06
C ARG A 107 14.22 -2.29 -4.03
N ARG A 108 15.35 -2.49 -3.33
CA ARG A 108 15.96 -3.82 -3.18
C ARG A 108 14.98 -4.78 -2.50
N TRP A 109 14.41 -4.38 -1.38
CA TRP A 109 13.52 -5.23 -0.59
C TRP A 109 12.20 -5.55 -1.29
N TYR A 110 11.56 -4.59 -1.96
CA TYR A 110 10.40 -4.88 -2.80
C TYR A 110 10.74 -5.78 -3.99
N SER A 111 11.95 -5.68 -4.55
CA SER A 111 12.37 -6.59 -5.63
C SER A 111 12.57 -8.03 -5.15
N GLU A 112 13.10 -8.23 -3.93
CA GLU A 112 13.19 -9.55 -3.31
C GLU A 112 11.79 -10.11 -3.02
N GLY A 113 10.89 -9.32 -2.43
CA GLY A 113 9.50 -9.74 -2.19
C GLY A 113 8.78 -10.14 -3.48
N LEU A 114 8.91 -9.33 -4.53
CA LEU A 114 8.36 -9.62 -5.86
C LEU A 114 8.85 -10.95 -6.44
N LYS A 115 10.13 -11.30 -6.22
CA LYS A 115 10.69 -12.57 -6.69
C LYS A 115 10.07 -13.76 -5.97
N GLU A 116 9.87 -13.66 -4.65
CA GLU A 116 9.19 -14.69 -3.87
C GLU A 116 7.74 -14.86 -4.31
N TYR A 117 6.99 -13.77 -4.46
CA TYR A 117 5.59 -13.84 -4.90
C TYR A 117 5.41 -14.41 -6.31
N LYS A 118 6.34 -14.12 -7.23
CA LYS A 118 6.37 -14.76 -8.56
C LYS A 118 6.62 -16.27 -8.46
N THR A 119 7.49 -16.70 -7.56
CA THR A 119 7.79 -18.11 -7.33
C THR A 119 6.59 -18.86 -6.75
N HIS A 120 5.83 -18.22 -5.87
CA HIS A 120 4.64 -18.80 -5.22
C HIS A 120 3.31 -18.48 -5.91
N HIS A 121 3.33 -17.85 -7.09
CA HIS A 121 2.14 -17.50 -7.87
C HIS A 121 1.08 -16.70 -7.09
N ARG A 122 1.51 -15.64 -6.38
CA ARG A 122 0.65 -14.75 -5.59
C ARG A 122 0.33 -13.44 -6.34
N PRO A 123 -0.68 -13.39 -7.23
CA PRO A 123 -0.91 -12.26 -8.15
C PRO A 123 -1.20 -10.93 -7.43
N ALA A 124 -1.95 -10.97 -6.32
CA ALA A 124 -2.26 -9.78 -5.52
C ALA A 124 -0.99 -9.13 -4.97
N ASP A 125 -0.09 -9.94 -4.41
CA ASP A 125 1.14 -9.47 -3.77
C ASP A 125 2.18 -9.03 -4.80
N ILE A 126 2.22 -9.70 -5.97
CA ILE A 126 2.96 -9.25 -7.15
C ILE A 126 2.52 -7.84 -7.53
N ALA A 127 1.20 -7.63 -7.68
CA ALA A 127 0.65 -6.35 -8.10
C ALA A 127 0.92 -5.25 -7.06
N HIS A 128 0.77 -5.55 -5.77
CA HIS A 128 1.09 -4.64 -4.68
C HIS A 128 2.57 -4.22 -4.69
N ASN A 129 3.50 -5.16 -4.83
CA ASN A 129 4.93 -4.83 -4.87
C ASN A 129 5.31 -4.02 -6.10
N LEU A 130 4.73 -4.33 -7.26
CA LEU A 130 4.92 -3.55 -8.48
C LEU A 130 4.36 -2.13 -8.35
N LEU A 131 3.21 -1.95 -7.68
CA LEU A 131 2.64 -0.65 -7.36
C LEU A 131 3.59 0.17 -6.47
N CYS A 132 4.16 -0.43 -5.42
CA CYS A 132 5.15 0.23 -4.57
C CYS A 132 6.41 0.63 -5.35
N LEU A 133 6.96 -0.27 -6.16
CA LEU A 133 8.12 0.01 -7.02
C LEU A 133 7.82 1.13 -8.03
N ALA A 134 6.61 1.19 -8.58
CA ALA A 134 6.17 2.25 -9.48
C ALA A 134 6.10 3.60 -8.76
N GLY A 135 5.60 3.63 -7.52
CA GLY A 135 5.63 4.83 -6.67
C GLY A 135 7.06 5.36 -6.46
N LEU A 136 8.02 4.48 -6.17
CA LEU A 136 9.43 4.85 -6.05
C LEU A 136 10.03 5.36 -7.37
N ALA A 137 9.65 4.75 -8.50
CA ALA A 137 10.08 5.18 -9.83
C ALA A 137 9.53 6.56 -10.19
N ARG A 138 8.26 6.83 -9.87
CA ARG A 138 7.60 8.12 -10.08
C ARG A 138 8.20 9.23 -9.22
N GLN A 139 8.55 8.95 -7.96
CA GLN A 139 9.31 9.88 -7.10
C GLN A 139 10.69 10.24 -7.67
N SER A 140 11.29 9.32 -8.42
CA SER A 140 12.57 9.54 -9.11
C SER A 140 12.41 10.19 -10.50
N SER A 141 11.21 10.69 -10.85
CA SER A 141 10.84 11.23 -12.17
C SER A 141 11.08 10.28 -13.34
N THR A 142 11.07 8.96 -13.09
CA THR A 142 11.18 7.93 -14.12
C THR A 142 9.80 7.41 -14.52
N HIS A 143 9.01 8.27 -15.17
CA HIS A 143 7.59 8.00 -15.48
C HIS A 143 7.39 6.76 -16.36
N ASP A 144 8.23 6.55 -17.39
CA ASP A 144 8.16 5.36 -18.24
C ASP A 144 8.37 4.06 -17.46
N ALA A 145 9.31 4.07 -16.50
CA ALA A 145 9.56 2.92 -15.65
C ALA A 145 8.37 2.65 -14.71
N ALA A 146 7.75 3.70 -14.17
CA ALA A 146 6.55 3.58 -13.35
C ALA A 146 5.38 2.98 -14.16
N ILE A 147 5.14 3.47 -15.37
CA ILE A 147 4.11 2.96 -16.28
C ILE A 147 4.35 1.48 -16.60
N ALA A 148 5.59 1.10 -16.94
CA ALA A 148 5.93 -0.29 -17.25
C ALA A 148 5.73 -1.25 -16.05
N LEU A 149 5.99 -0.78 -14.83
CA LEU A 149 5.73 -1.55 -13.61
C LEU A 149 4.23 -1.71 -13.34
N LEU A 150 3.44 -0.65 -13.55
CA LEU A 150 1.99 -0.66 -13.36
C LEU A 150 1.27 -1.52 -14.41
N GLN A 151 1.77 -1.52 -15.65
CA GLN A 151 1.28 -2.45 -16.68
C GLN A 151 1.55 -3.91 -16.29
N GLN A 152 2.74 -4.23 -15.77
CA GLN A 152 3.00 -5.57 -15.23
C GLN A 152 2.08 -5.92 -14.06
N ALA A 153 1.75 -4.96 -13.19
CA ALA A 153 0.83 -5.17 -12.07
C ALA A 153 -0.59 -5.47 -12.58
N ARG A 154 -1.05 -4.73 -13.59
CA ARG A 154 -2.34 -4.98 -14.25
C ARG A 154 -2.39 -6.36 -14.89
N ASP A 155 -1.34 -6.73 -15.62
CA ASP A 155 -1.27 -8.03 -16.30
C ASP A 155 -1.21 -9.20 -15.31
N ALA A 156 -0.61 -9.01 -14.13
CA ALA A 156 -0.61 -10.02 -13.06
C ALA A 156 -2.00 -10.24 -12.45
N LEU A 157 -2.85 -9.22 -12.42
CA LEU A 157 -4.22 -9.29 -11.89
C LEU A 157 -5.26 -9.69 -12.92
N ALA A 158 -4.99 -9.50 -14.23
CA ALA A 158 -5.93 -9.79 -15.30
C ALA A 158 -6.53 -11.22 -15.25
N PRO A 159 -5.79 -12.29 -14.91
CA PRO A 159 -6.37 -13.64 -14.79
C PRO A 159 -7.32 -13.84 -13.61
N VAL A 160 -7.28 -12.94 -12.61
CA VAL A 160 -7.99 -13.06 -11.32
C VAL A 160 -8.79 -11.79 -11.00
N SER A 161 -9.21 -11.07 -12.03
CA SER A 161 -9.80 -9.73 -11.91
C SER A 161 -11.10 -9.71 -11.09
N GLU A 162 -11.89 -10.79 -11.13
CA GLU A 162 -13.13 -10.91 -10.34
C GLU A 162 -12.85 -10.94 -8.83
N GLU A 163 -11.76 -11.60 -8.41
CA GLU A 163 -11.37 -11.71 -7.01
C GLU A 163 -10.60 -10.48 -6.53
N HIS A 164 -9.85 -9.84 -7.43
CA HIS A 164 -8.91 -8.76 -7.10
C HIS A 164 -9.28 -7.41 -7.73
N GLY A 165 -10.58 -7.16 -7.94
CA GLY A 165 -11.06 -5.95 -8.60
C GLY A 165 -10.65 -4.66 -7.87
N VAL A 166 -10.58 -4.68 -6.53
CA VAL A 166 -10.11 -3.53 -5.74
C VAL A 166 -8.65 -3.21 -6.06
N GLN A 167 -7.77 -4.22 -6.05
CA GLN A 167 -6.35 -4.06 -6.35
C GLN A 167 -6.15 -3.62 -7.81
N LEU A 168 -6.92 -4.18 -8.74
CA LEU A 168 -6.87 -3.81 -10.15
C LEU A 168 -7.27 -2.35 -10.33
N CYS A 169 -8.33 -1.90 -9.66
CA CYS A 169 -8.75 -0.50 -9.67
C CYS A 169 -7.63 0.42 -9.14
N SER A 170 -7.02 0.11 -7.99
CA SER A 170 -5.89 0.88 -7.45
C SER A 170 -4.70 0.95 -8.41
N VAL A 171 -4.38 -0.15 -9.10
CA VAL A 171 -3.32 -0.18 -10.12
C VAL A 171 -3.66 0.74 -11.31
N LEU A 172 -4.91 0.72 -11.78
CA LEU A 172 -5.37 1.56 -12.89
C LEU A 172 -5.36 3.05 -12.54
N LEU A 173 -5.73 3.40 -11.30
CA LEU A 173 -5.66 4.78 -10.81
C LEU A 173 -4.21 5.29 -10.73
N ALA A 174 -3.29 4.45 -10.23
CA ALA A 174 -1.88 4.80 -10.21
C ALA A 174 -1.27 4.87 -11.63
N LEU A 175 -1.74 4.02 -12.54
CA LEU A 175 -1.34 4.02 -13.95
C LEU A 175 -1.79 5.31 -14.64
N SER A 176 -3.04 5.73 -14.43
CA SER A 176 -3.55 6.97 -15.00
C SER A 176 -2.78 8.19 -14.50
N HIS A 177 -2.48 8.28 -13.20
CA HIS A 177 -1.61 9.32 -12.67
C HIS A 177 -0.22 9.34 -13.32
N SER A 178 0.42 8.17 -13.44
CA SER A 178 1.76 8.08 -14.02
C SER A 178 1.76 8.43 -15.52
N GLN A 179 0.68 8.10 -16.23
CA GLN A 179 0.46 8.47 -17.63
C GLN A 179 0.24 9.98 -17.80
N LEU A 180 -0.51 10.63 -16.90
CA LEU A 180 -0.67 12.09 -16.91
C LEU A 180 0.66 12.82 -16.68
N ASP A 181 1.46 12.33 -15.71
CA ASP A 181 2.80 12.86 -15.45
C ASP A 181 3.72 12.73 -16.69
N ALA A 182 3.56 11.66 -17.47
CA ALA A 182 4.28 11.43 -18.73
C ALA A 182 3.68 12.18 -19.94
N GLY A 183 2.52 12.82 -19.80
CA GLY A 183 1.79 13.47 -20.89
C GLY A 183 0.99 12.52 -21.80
N ALA A 184 0.88 11.24 -21.45
CA ALA A 184 0.08 10.23 -22.14
C ALA A 184 -1.42 10.34 -21.75
N VAL A 185 -2.03 11.47 -22.11
CA VAL A 185 -3.35 11.87 -21.60
C VAL A 185 -4.46 10.94 -22.06
N GLN A 186 -4.43 10.45 -23.29
CA GLN A 186 -5.49 9.57 -23.81
C GLN A 186 -5.46 8.19 -23.13
N GLU A 187 -4.27 7.67 -22.88
CA GLU A 187 -4.05 6.43 -22.14
C GLU A 187 -4.50 6.59 -20.67
N ALA A 188 -4.26 7.75 -20.06
CA ALA A 188 -4.75 8.06 -18.73
C ALA A 188 -6.28 8.08 -18.65
N ILE A 189 -6.96 8.69 -19.63
CA ILE A 189 -8.42 8.69 -19.74
C ILE A 189 -8.95 7.25 -19.85
N ALA A 190 -8.34 6.43 -20.71
CA ALA A 190 -8.72 5.03 -20.88
C ALA A 190 -8.58 4.23 -19.56
N SER A 191 -7.45 4.40 -18.86
CA SER A 191 -7.20 3.74 -17.57
C SER A 191 -8.18 4.21 -16.49
N CYS A 192 -8.56 5.50 -16.47
CA CYS A 192 -9.57 6.02 -15.56
C CYS A 192 -10.96 5.42 -15.83
N HIS A 193 -11.38 5.32 -17.10
CA HIS A 193 -12.66 4.70 -17.44
C HIS A 193 -12.73 3.24 -17.01
N GLU A 194 -11.66 2.47 -17.24
CA GLU A 194 -11.56 1.08 -16.77
C GLU A 194 -11.70 1.01 -15.23
N ALA A 195 -11.00 1.88 -14.49
CA ALA A 195 -11.10 1.97 -13.04
C ALA A 195 -12.52 2.34 -12.57
N THR A 196 -13.18 3.28 -13.24
CA THR A 196 -14.57 3.70 -12.96
C THR A 196 -15.54 2.53 -13.14
N SER A 197 -15.43 1.78 -14.25
CA SER A 197 -16.29 0.61 -14.49
C SER A 197 -16.13 -0.45 -13.40
N ILE A 198 -14.88 -0.77 -13.03
CA ILE A 198 -14.60 -1.72 -11.95
C ILE A 198 -15.15 -1.22 -10.61
N ALA A 199 -14.94 0.05 -10.26
CA ALA A 199 -15.44 0.61 -9.00
C ALA A 199 -16.98 0.61 -8.91
N GLN A 200 -17.67 0.81 -10.04
CA GLN A 200 -19.13 0.71 -10.13
C GLN A 200 -19.60 -0.73 -9.90
N GLU A 201 -18.97 -1.71 -10.56
CA GLU A 201 -19.30 -3.13 -10.43
C GLU A 201 -19.07 -3.65 -9.00
N LEU A 202 -18.01 -3.18 -8.34
CA LEU A 202 -17.69 -3.55 -6.95
C LEU A 202 -18.54 -2.81 -5.91
N HIS A 203 -19.36 -1.85 -6.32
CA HIS A 203 -20.11 -0.96 -5.43
C HIS A 203 -19.22 -0.29 -4.36
N ARG A 204 -18.04 0.20 -4.79
CA ARG A 204 -17.06 0.88 -3.93
C ARG A 204 -17.09 2.40 -4.20
N PRO A 205 -17.91 3.18 -3.47
CA PRO A 205 -18.07 4.60 -3.74
C PRO A 205 -16.77 5.39 -3.59
N GLU A 206 -15.87 4.99 -2.69
CA GLU A 206 -14.60 5.67 -2.47
C GLU A 206 -13.68 5.57 -3.70
N LEU A 207 -13.53 4.37 -4.26
CA LEU A 207 -12.77 4.13 -5.49
C LEU A 207 -13.44 4.80 -6.70
N LEU A 208 -14.77 4.81 -6.72
CA LEU A 208 -15.52 5.45 -7.79
C LEU A 208 -15.27 6.97 -7.82
N ALA A 209 -15.32 7.63 -6.66
CA ALA A 209 -15.02 9.05 -6.53
C ALA A 209 -13.56 9.37 -6.94
N GLU A 210 -12.60 8.55 -6.51
CA GLU A 210 -11.19 8.71 -6.89
C GLU A 210 -10.98 8.55 -8.40
N SER A 211 -11.66 7.59 -9.02
CA SER A 211 -11.62 7.41 -10.48
C SER A 211 -12.17 8.62 -11.23
N TYR A 212 -13.27 9.21 -10.77
CA TYR A 212 -13.83 10.43 -11.36
C TYR A 212 -12.94 11.65 -11.15
N GLN A 213 -12.28 11.76 -10.00
CA GLN A 213 -11.30 12.82 -9.76
C GLN A 213 -10.12 12.71 -10.74
N ASN A 214 -9.59 11.52 -10.95
CA ASN A 214 -8.49 11.29 -11.89
C ASN A 214 -8.92 11.53 -13.34
N LEU A 215 -10.16 11.15 -13.69
CA LEU A 215 -10.75 11.43 -14.99
C LEU A 215 -10.91 12.94 -15.22
N ALA A 216 -11.29 13.70 -14.18
CA ALA A 216 -11.37 15.15 -14.24
C ALA A 216 -10.01 15.79 -14.53
N LEU A 217 -8.95 15.34 -13.83
CA LEU A 217 -7.58 15.78 -14.07
C LEU A 217 -7.12 15.45 -15.49
N ALA A 218 -7.43 14.25 -15.97
CA ALA A 218 -7.08 13.82 -17.33
C ALA A 218 -7.79 14.65 -18.41
N HIS A 219 -9.09 14.89 -18.26
CA HIS A 219 -9.84 15.77 -19.16
C HIS A 219 -9.38 17.22 -19.09
N ALA A 220 -9.01 17.72 -17.92
CA ALA A 220 -8.44 19.06 -17.77
C ALA A 220 -7.14 19.20 -18.56
N GLN A 221 -6.23 18.22 -18.48
CA GLN A 221 -4.98 18.21 -19.25
C GLN A 221 -5.23 18.03 -20.76
N ALA A 222 -6.31 17.35 -21.15
CA ALA A 222 -6.77 17.27 -22.54
C ALA A 222 -7.46 18.56 -23.04
N ASN A 223 -7.62 19.58 -22.20
CA ASN A 223 -8.38 20.80 -22.46
C ASN A 223 -9.89 20.56 -22.73
N ASN A 224 -10.44 19.45 -22.22
CA ASN A 224 -11.85 19.09 -22.29
C ASN A 224 -12.59 19.57 -21.03
N VAL A 225 -12.67 20.89 -20.84
CA VAL A 225 -13.11 21.49 -19.57
C VAL A 225 -14.53 21.06 -19.16
N ALA A 226 -15.45 20.92 -20.11
CA ALA A 226 -16.81 20.47 -19.82
C ALA A 226 -16.85 19.06 -19.21
N GLN A 227 -16.10 18.11 -19.78
CA GLN A 227 -16.03 16.73 -19.27
C GLN A 227 -15.27 16.66 -17.93
N ALA A 228 -14.27 17.54 -17.75
CA ALA A 228 -13.54 17.66 -16.49
C ALA A 228 -14.46 18.15 -15.36
N LEU A 229 -15.30 19.15 -15.63
CA LEU A 229 -16.30 19.66 -14.68
C LEU A 229 -17.36 18.61 -14.33
N GLU A 230 -17.87 17.89 -15.31
CA GLU A 230 -18.82 16.79 -15.07
C GLU A 230 -18.20 15.71 -14.17
N SER A 231 -16.97 15.29 -14.48
CA SER A 231 -16.27 14.26 -13.70
C SER A 231 -16.00 14.70 -12.26
N ILE A 232 -15.52 15.94 -12.04
CA ILE A 232 -15.24 16.42 -10.68
C ILE A 232 -16.51 16.64 -9.86
N GLU A 233 -17.64 16.98 -10.50
CA GLU A 233 -18.95 17.07 -9.84
C GLU A 233 -19.44 15.71 -9.36
N GLN A 234 -19.26 14.65 -10.17
CA GLN A 234 -19.56 13.27 -9.74
C GLN A 234 -18.69 12.85 -8.54
N ALA A 235 -17.38 13.14 -8.59
CA ALA A 235 -16.47 12.84 -7.49
C ALA A 235 -16.89 13.56 -6.19
N LEU A 236 -17.16 14.87 -6.29
CA LEU A 236 -17.56 15.70 -5.15
C LEU A 236 -18.84 15.21 -4.50
N HIS A 237 -19.87 14.89 -5.30
CA HIS A 237 -21.13 14.37 -4.78
C HIS A 237 -20.93 13.10 -3.94
N ILE A 238 -20.06 12.20 -4.39
CA ILE A 238 -19.75 10.98 -3.65
C ILE A 238 -18.95 11.29 -2.38
N TYR A 239 -17.91 12.12 -2.45
CA TYR A 239 -17.12 12.49 -1.27
C TYR A 239 -17.95 13.15 -0.17
N GLU A 240 -18.86 14.05 -0.53
CA GLU A 240 -19.78 14.70 0.41
C GLU A 240 -20.72 13.70 1.07
N ASN A 241 -21.32 12.80 0.29
CA ASN A 241 -22.23 11.76 0.81
C ASN A 241 -21.51 10.74 1.71
N SER A 242 -20.24 10.47 1.45
CA SER A 242 -19.41 9.55 2.23
C SER A 242 -18.73 10.19 3.44
N GLY A 243 -18.90 11.51 3.66
CA GLY A 243 -18.25 12.24 4.76
C GLY A 243 -16.73 12.37 4.61
N LEU A 244 -16.21 12.25 3.38
CA LEU A 244 -14.80 12.37 3.02
C LEU A 244 -14.44 13.83 2.77
N HIS A 245 -14.41 14.62 3.85
CA HIS A 245 -14.32 16.08 3.79
C HIS A 245 -13.02 16.59 3.14
N GLU A 246 -11.88 15.96 3.42
CA GLU A 246 -10.59 16.36 2.84
C GLU A 246 -10.55 16.14 1.33
N GLN A 247 -11.07 15.00 0.87
CA GLN A 247 -11.20 14.68 -0.54
C GLN A 247 -12.19 15.62 -1.24
N ALA A 248 -13.30 15.96 -0.57
CA ALA A 248 -14.26 16.93 -1.08
C ALA A 248 -13.63 18.32 -1.25
N GLU A 249 -12.84 18.81 -0.29
CA GLU A 249 -12.12 20.08 -0.39
C GLU A 249 -11.13 20.09 -1.56
N PHE A 250 -10.39 18.99 -1.75
CA PHE A 250 -9.48 18.86 -2.88
C PHE A 250 -10.23 18.86 -4.23
N ALA A 251 -11.36 18.15 -4.31
CA ALA A 251 -12.21 18.15 -5.51
C ALA A 251 -12.80 19.54 -5.80
N GLN A 252 -13.20 20.31 -4.77
CA GLN A 252 -13.64 21.69 -4.91
C GLN A 252 -12.54 22.60 -5.46
N LEU A 253 -11.28 22.41 -5.03
CA LEU A 253 -10.14 23.16 -5.55
C LEU A 253 -9.94 22.89 -7.05
N ILE A 254 -10.04 21.63 -7.48
CA ILE A 254 -9.96 21.26 -8.90
C ILE A 254 -11.12 21.93 -9.66
N GLN A 255 -12.34 21.85 -9.15
CA GLN A 255 -13.52 22.45 -9.78
C GLN A 255 -13.38 23.97 -9.93
N ALA A 256 -12.90 24.67 -8.91
CA ALA A 256 -12.67 26.12 -8.95
C ALA A 256 -11.68 26.50 -10.05
N LYS A 257 -10.53 25.79 -10.12
CA LYS A 257 -9.52 26.02 -11.17
C LYS A 257 -10.07 25.76 -12.58
N LEU A 258 -10.96 24.79 -12.75
CA LEU A 258 -11.57 24.52 -14.04
C LEU A 258 -12.54 25.63 -14.47
N LYS A 259 -13.31 26.18 -13.53
CA LYS A 259 -14.24 27.31 -13.77
C LYS A 259 -13.51 28.62 -14.06
N ASP A 260 -12.34 28.84 -13.48
CA ASP A 260 -11.53 30.04 -13.74
C ASP A 260 -10.88 30.02 -15.14
N ASN A 261 -10.77 28.84 -15.76
CA ASN A 261 -10.16 28.64 -17.08
C ASN A 261 -11.19 28.57 -18.24
N THR A 262 -12.48 28.76 -17.98
CA THR A 262 -13.56 28.86 -19.00
C THR A 262 -13.93 30.29 -19.33
#